data_AF-A0A7L1WVS9-F1
#
_entry.id   AF-A0A7L1WVS9-F1
#
_cell.length_a   1.000
_cell.length_b   1.000
_cell.length_c   1.000
_cell.angle_alpha   90.00
_cell.angle_beta   90.00
_cell.angle_gamma   90.00
#
_symmetry.space_group_name_H-M   'P 1'
#
loop_
_entity.id
_entity.type
_entity.pdbx_description
1 polymer ?
#
loop_
_entity_poly.entity_id
_entity_poly.type
_entity_poly.pdbx_seq_one_letter_code
_entity_poly.pdbx_strand_id
1 'polypeptide(L)'
;MKLLTAALLLLFIAMYLASAEGVKCKCSRKGPKIRFSNVRKLEIKPRYPFCVEEMIIVTLWTRVRGEQQHCLNPKRQNTVRLLKWYRVWKEKGR
;
A
#
# COMPACT_ATOMS: atom_id res chain seq x y z
N MET A 1 43.65 7.61 -2.93
CA MET A 1 42.62 7.40 -3.98
C MET A 1 41.79 6.14 -3.77
N LYS A 2 42.38 4.94 -3.62
CA LYS A 2 41.63 3.67 -3.48
C LYS A 2 40.67 3.60 -2.27
N LEU A 3 41.05 4.19 -1.14
CA LEU A 3 40.20 4.24 0.06
C LEU A 3 39.00 5.19 -0.10
N LEU A 4 39.19 6.30 -0.81
CA LEU A 4 38.14 7.29 -1.10
C LEU A 4 37.10 6.72 -2.05
N THR A 5 37.54 6.00 -3.10
CA THR A 5 36.63 5.30 -4.01
C THR A 5 35.87 4.17 -3.32
N ALA A 6 36.52 3.39 -2.43
CA ALA A 6 35.85 2.37 -1.64
C ALA A 6 34.79 2.96 -0.70
N ALA A 7 35.10 4.07 -0.01
CA ALA A 7 34.16 4.76 0.87
C ALA A 7 32.95 5.32 0.10
N LEU A 8 33.18 5.93 -1.08
CA LEU A 8 32.11 6.41 -1.96
C LEU A 8 31.22 5.25 -2.44
N LEU A 9 31.80 4.12 -2.85
CA LEU A 9 31.05 2.93 -3.26
C LEU A 9 30.16 2.39 -2.13
N LEU A 10 30.68 2.31 -0.90
CA LEU A 10 29.92 1.88 0.26
C LEU A 10 28.74 2.82 0.57
N LEU A 11 28.96 4.14 0.48
CA LEU A 11 27.90 5.15 0.62
C LEU A 11 26.80 4.98 -0.45
N PHE A 12 27.18 4.77 -1.71
CA PHE A 12 26.23 4.52 -2.79
C PHE A 12 25.40 3.26 -2.57
N ILE A 13 26.03 2.16 -2.12
CA ILE A 13 25.33 0.91 -1.82
C ILE A 13 24.35 1.11 -0.66
N ALA A 14 24.77 1.78 0.41
CA ALA A 14 23.91 2.07 1.57
C ALA A 14 22.68 2.91 1.17
N MET A 15 22.86 3.95 0.35
CA MET A 15 21.75 4.74 -0.17
C MET A 15 20.81 3.92 -1.06
N TYR A 16 21.36 3.06 -1.93
CA TYR A 16 20.56 2.19 -2.79
C TYR A 16 19.67 1.25 -1.98
N LEU A 17 20.24 0.59 -0.97
CA LEU A 17 19.50 -0.31 -0.08
C LEU A 17 18.39 0.42 0.68
N ALA A 18 18.69 1.58 1.27
CA ALA A 18 17.70 2.39 1.97
C ALA A 18 16.55 2.84 1.04
N SER A 19 16.87 3.21 -0.21
CA SER A 19 15.86 3.60 -1.20
C SER A 19 14.94 2.43 -1.59
N ALA A 20 15.51 1.22 -1.72
CA ALA A 20 14.77 0.03 -2.12
C ALA A 20 13.75 -0.40 -1.05
N GLU A 21 14.10 -0.26 0.22
CA GLU A 21 13.20 -0.55 1.34
C GLU A 21 12.01 0.41 1.37
N GLY A 22 12.25 1.71 1.17
CA GLY A 22 11.18 2.71 1.10
C GLY A 22 10.22 2.53 -0.09
N VAL A 23 10.70 1.94 -1.20
CA VAL A 23 9.85 1.63 -2.36
C VAL A 23 8.91 0.46 -2.07
N LYS A 24 9.36 -0.56 -1.32
CA LYS A 24 8.53 -1.72 -0.95
C LYS A 24 7.33 -1.31 -0.09
N CYS A 25 7.47 -0.29 0.75
CA CYS A 25 6.39 0.18 1.64
C CYS A 25 5.22 0.87 0.91
N LYS A 26 5.43 1.42 -0.28
CA LYS A 26 4.40 2.17 -1.01
C LYS A 26 3.44 1.23 -1.75
N CYS A 27 2.15 1.49 -1.71
CA CYS A 27 1.20 0.80 -2.60
C CYS A 27 1.38 1.21 -4.07
N SER A 28 0.92 0.36 -5.00
CA SER A 28 0.86 0.70 -6.43
C SER A 28 0.13 2.02 -6.67
N ARG A 29 0.60 2.82 -7.64
CA ARG A 29 -0.02 4.10 -8.01
C ARG A 29 -1.41 3.91 -8.62
N LYS A 30 -1.65 2.80 -9.34
CA LYS A 30 -2.94 2.46 -9.93
C LYS A 30 -3.66 1.47 -9.02
N GLY A 31 -4.73 1.93 -8.38
CA GLY A 31 -5.60 1.08 -7.57
C GLY A 31 -6.51 0.20 -8.43
N PRO A 32 -6.93 -0.98 -7.94
CA PRO A 32 -7.93 -1.81 -8.60
C PRO A 32 -9.30 -1.12 -8.61
N LYS A 33 -10.17 -1.51 -9.54
CA LYS A 33 -11.58 -1.09 -9.50
C LYS A 33 -12.31 -1.90 -8.43
N ILE A 34 -12.59 -1.27 -7.29
CA ILE A 34 -13.25 -1.91 -6.15
C ILE A 34 -14.77 -1.78 -6.28
N ARG A 35 -15.48 -2.91 -6.14
CA ARG A 35 -16.93 -2.93 -5.93
C ARG A 35 -17.19 -3.13 -4.44
N PHE A 36 -17.98 -2.26 -3.82
CA PHE A 36 -18.22 -2.30 -2.37
C PHE A 36 -18.85 -3.61 -1.88
N SER A 37 -19.74 -4.20 -2.69
CA SER A 37 -20.34 -5.52 -2.43
C SER A 37 -19.33 -6.65 -2.28
N ASN A 38 -18.11 -6.48 -2.81
CA ASN A 38 -17.07 -7.50 -2.76
C ASN A 38 -16.13 -7.27 -1.57
N VAL A 39 -16.24 -6.15 -0.85
CA VAL A 39 -15.36 -5.85 0.28
C VAL A 39 -15.76 -6.70 1.48
N ARG A 40 -14.86 -7.60 1.90
CA ARG A 40 -15.02 -8.39 3.13
C ARG A 40 -14.44 -7.69 4.35
N LYS A 41 -13.25 -7.11 4.17
CA LYS A 41 -12.49 -6.51 5.26
C LYS A 41 -11.76 -5.27 4.79
N LEU A 42 -11.70 -4.27 5.67
CA LEU A 42 -10.90 -3.08 5.48
C LEU A 42 -10.10 -2.85 6.75
N GLU A 43 -8.79 -2.80 6.64
CA GLU A 43 -7.87 -2.65 7.75
C GLU A 43 -6.89 -1.51 7.47
N ILE A 44 -6.50 -0.80 8.53
CA ILE A 44 -5.39 0.14 8.49
C ILE A 44 -4.21 -0.58 9.14
N LYS A 45 -3.19 -0.86 8.34
CA LYS A 45 -1.98 -1.55 8.78
C LYS A 45 -0.82 -1.24 7.84
N PRO A 46 0.44 -1.34 8.30
CA PRO A 46 1.57 -1.23 7.39
C PRO A 46 1.53 -2.34 6.34
N ARG A 47 2.05 -2.05 5.13
CA ARG A 47 2.09 -3.03 4.03
C ARG A 47 2.98 -4.23 4.35
N TYR A 48 4.08 -3.99 5.05
CA TYR A 48 5.02 -4.99 5.55
C TYR A 48 5.44 -4.63 6.98
N PRO A 49 5.89 -5.61 7.81
CA PRO A 49 6.23 -5.36 9.21
C PRO A 49 7.31 -4.31 9.45
N PHE A 50 8.24 -4.15 8.50
CA PHE A 50 9.32 -3.16 8.56
C PHE A 50 8.90 -1.76 8.11
N CYS A 51 7.66 -1.58 7.63
CA CYS A 51 7.16 -0.29 7.19
C CYS A 51 6.52 0.46 8.35
N VAL A 52 6.90 1.73 8.53
CA VAL A 52 6.30 2.62 9.54
C VAL A 52 4.99 3.24 9.03
N GLU A 53 4.91 3.55 7.73
CA GLU A 53 3.71 4.17 7.16
C GLU A 53 2.53 3.20 7.11
N GLU A 54 1.41 3.61 7.70
CA GLU A 54 0.16 2.89 7.60
C GLU A 54 -0.44 2.98 6.20
N MET A 55 -0.96 1.86 5.73
CA MET A 55 -1.66 1.72 4.46
C MET A 55 -3.05 1.16 4.71
N ILE A 56 -3.93 1.29 3.71
CA ILE A 56 -5.26 0.71 3.80
C ILE A 56 -5.24 -0.61 3.02
N ILE A 57 -5.47 -1.70 3.74
CA ILE A 57 -5.54 -3.03 3.16
C ILE A 57 -7.01 -3.42 3.01
N VAL A 58 -7.44 -3.61 1.77
CA VAL A 58 -8.80 -3.99 1.41
C VAL A 58 -8.80 -5.45 0.95
N THR A 59 -9.57 -6.27 1.63
CA THR A 59 -9.81 -7.66 1.26
C THR A 59 -11.09 -7.74 0.44
N LEU A 60 -10.95 -8.13 -0.81
CA LEU A 60 -12.05 -8.38 -1.74
C LEU A 60 -12.32 -9.87 -1.87
N TRP A 61 -13.59 -10.24 -1.99
CA TRP A 61 -13.99 -11.58 -2.37
C TRP A 61 -14.65 -11.56 -3.74
N THR A 62 -14.21 -12.45 -4.61
CA THR A 62 -14.87 -12.72 -5.89
C THR A 62 -15.04 -14.21 -6.06
N ARG A 63 -16.14 -14.64 -6.70
CA ARG A 63 -16.35 -16.08 -6.97
C ARG A 63 -15.25 -16.68 -7.85
N VAL A 64 -14.68 -15.89 -8.74
CA VAL A 64 -13.70 -16.36 -9.74
C VAL A 64 -12.29 -16.45 -9.18
N ARG A 65 -11.86 -15.44 -8.39
CA ARG A 65 -10.46 -15.34 -7.91
C ARG A 65 -10.32 -15.57 -6.40
N GLY A 66 -11.40 -15.88 -5.71
CA GLY A 66 -11.42 -16.01 -4.26
C GLY A 66 -11.11 -14.71 -3.55
N GLU A 67 -10.37 -14.82 -2.44
CA GLU A 67 -9.98 -13.70 -1.59
C GLU A 67 -8.74 -13.00 -2.15
N GLN A 68 -8.82 -11.68 -2.32
CA GLN A 68 -7.75 -10.85 -2.86
C GLN A 68 -7.49 -9.66 -1.95
N GLN A 69 -6.24 -9.45 -1.55
CA GLN A 69 -5.85 -8.28 -0.77
C GLN A 69 -5.26 -7.20 -1.66
N HIS A 70 -5.70 -5.96 -1.43
CA HIS A 70 -5.23 -4.79 -2.15
C HIS A 70 -4.76 -3.70 -1.20
N CYS A 71 -3.61 -3.11 -1.53
CA CYS A 71 -3.01 -2.00 -0.80
C CYS A 71 -3.45 -0.68 -1.44
N LEU A 72 -4.00 0.23 -0.64
CA LEU A 72 -4.35 1.59 -1.04
C LEU A 72 -3.56 2.59 -0.19
N ASN A 73 -2.99 3.60 -0.86
CA ASN A 73 -2.28 4.68 -0.17
C ASN A 73 -3.30 5.71 0.37
N PRO A 74 -3.34 5.95 1.70
CA PRO A 74 -4.31 6.87 2.32
C PRO A 74 -4.12 8.33 1.91
N LYS A 75 -2.90 8.73 1.52
CA LYS A 75 -2.57 10.10 1.07
C LYS A 75 -3.13 10.41 -0.32
N ARG A 76 -3.67 9.43 -1.05
CA ARG A 76 -4.26 9.65 -2.39
C ARG A 76 -5.72 10.08 -2.27
N GLN A 77 -6.08 11.18 -2.93
CA GLN A 77 -7.46 11.69 -2.95
C GLN A 77 -8.49 10.65 -3.42
N ASN A 78 -8.14 9.79 -4.38
CA ASN A 78 -9.03 8.72 -4.84
C ASN A 78 -9.32 7.69 -3.74
N THR A 79 -8.31 7.35 -2.93
CA THR A 79 -8.48 6.47 -1.76
C THR A 79 -9.41 7.13 -0.75
N VAL A 80 -9.18 8.40 -0.42
CA VAL A 80 -10.03 9.16 0.53
C VAL A 80 -11.49 9.19 0.05
N ARG A 81 -11.72 9.49 -1.24
CA ARG A 81 -13.07 9.47 -1.83
C ARG A 81 -13.69 8.07 -1.77
N LEU A 82 -12.93 7.03 -2.10
CA LEU A 82 -13.39 5.65 -2.04
C LEU A 82 -13.84 5.27 -0.64
N LEU A 83 -13.06 5.61 0.39
CA LEU A 83 -13.42 5.36 1.79
C LEU A 83 -14.67 6.11 2.22
N LYS A 84 -14.79 7.39 1.82
CA LYS A 84 -15.98 8.19 2.11
C LYS A 84 -17.23 7.54 1.55
N TRP A 85 -17.19 7.13 0.28
CA TRP A 85 -18.31 6.45 -0.37
C TRP A 85 -18.59 5.06 0.20
N TYR A 86 -17.55 4.32 0.57
CA TYR A 86 -17.70 3.02 1.23
C TYR A 86 -18.39 3.16 2.59
N ARG A 87 -18.04 4.18 3.38
CA ARG A 87 -18.71 4.48 4.65
C ARG A 87 -20.20 4.76 4.43
N VAL A 88 -20.54 5.67 3.51
CA VAL A 88 -21.94 5.99 3.17
C VAL A 88 -22.69 4.75 2.69
N TRP A 89 -22.05 3.87 1.92
CA TRP A 89 -22.66 2.63 1.45
C TRP A 89 -22.96 1.65 2.61
N LYS A 90 -22.05 1.53 3.58
CA LYS A 90 -22.21 0.70 4.77
C LYS A 90 -23.28 1.25 5.73
N GLU A 91 -23.33 2.57 5.91
CA GLU A 91 -24.35 3.26 6.71
C GLU A 91 -25.77 3.05 6.16
N LYS A 92 -25.90 2.84 4.84
CA LYS A 92 -27.17 2.46 4.21
C LYS A 92 -27.58 1.00 4.45
N GLY A 93 -26.88 0.27 5.32
CA GLY A 93 -27.21 -1.09 5.72
C GLY A 93 -26.91 -2.16 4.66
N ARG A 94 -25.92 -1.92 3.78
CA ARG A 94 -25.46 -2.91 2.80
C ARG A 94 -24.16 -3.59 3.20
#